data_AF-A0A375AAA9-F1
#
_entry.id   AF-A0A375AAA9-F1
#
_cell.length_a   1.000
_cell.length_b   1.000
_cell.length_c   1.000
_cell.angle_alpha   90.00
_cell.angle_beta   90.00
_cell.angle_gamma   90.00
#
_symmetry.space_group_name_H-M   'P 1'
#
loop_
_entity.id
_entity.type
_entity.pdbx_description
1 polymer ?
#
loop_
_entity_poly.entity_id
_entity_poly.type
_entity_poly.pdbx_seq_one_letter_code
_entity_poly.pdbx_strand_id
1 'polypeptide(L)'
;MPNHNAEIWLQAADDVAQSFLSQPADVRESGSDNGFNRISVLSSLESLADAVYWLDHSLYQFIKSHSYQWFLDGMTQAPEFAINWAKKG
;
A
#
# COMPACT_ATOMS: atom_id res chain seq x y z
N MET A 1 -20.14 9.23 -10.10
CA MET A 1 -19.41 8.72 -11.28
C MET A 1 -18.40 7.71 -10.77
N PRO A 2 -18.16 6.57 -11.43
CA PRO A 2 -17.09 5.67 -11.01
C PRO A 2 -15.78 6.43 -11.18
N ASN A 3 -15.08 6.70 -10.07
CA ASN A 3 -13.78 7.35 -10.07
C ASN A 3 -12.75 6.35 -10.61
N HIS A 4 -12.68 6.17 -11.93
CA HIS A 4 -11.65 5.31 -12.58
C HIS A 4 -10.22 5.67 -12.15
N ASN A 5 -10.00 6.91 -11.70
CA ASN A 5 -8.72 7.30 -11.10
C ASN A 5 -8.42 6.51 -9.82
N ALA A 6 -9.39 6.29 -8.92
CA ALA A 6 -9.12 5.65 -7.63
C ALA A 6 -8.70 4.18 -7.79
N GLU A 7 -9.36 3.44 -8.69
CA GLU A 7 -9.06 2.02 -8.93
C GLU A 7 -7.60 1.79 -9.33
N ILE A 8 -7.03 2.64 -10.19
CA ILE A 8 -5.64 2.52 -10.63
C ILE A 8 -4.67 2.70 -9.46
N TRP A 9 -4.90 3.69 -8.60
CA TRP A 9 -4.05 3.94 -7.44
C TRP A 9 -4.17 2.85 -6.37
N LEU A 10 -5.37 2.32 -6.17
CA LEU A 10 -5.61 1.22 -5.24
C LEU A 10 -4.96 -0.07 -5.74
N GLN A 11 -5.08 -0.38 -7.04
CA GLN A 11 -4.41 -1.52 -7.64
C GLN A 11 -2.88 -1.37 -7.53
N ALA A 12 -2.34 -0.19 -7.80
CA ALA A 12 -0.90 0.06 -7.64
C ALA A 12 -0.43 -0.12 -6.19
N ALA A 13 -1.25 0.28 -5.19
CA ALA A 13 -0.95 0.03 -3.78
C ALA A 13 -0.98 -1.48 -3.44
N ASP A 14 -1.95 -2.22 -3.98
CA ASP A 14 -2.02 -3.67 -3.82
C ASP A 14 -0.85 -4.38 -4.51
N ASP A 15 -0.42 -3.93 -5.70
CA ASP A 15 0.73 -4.49 -6.43
C ASP A 15 2.05 -4.28 -5.66
N VAL A 16 2.23 -3.11 -5.01
CA VAL A 16 3.35 -2.83 -4.10
C VAL A 16 3.35 -3.83 -2.94
N ALA A 17 2.19 -4.06 -2.32
CA ALA A 17 2.06 -5.01 -1.22
C ALA A 17 2.31 -6.47 -1.67
N GLN A 18 1.84 -6.85 -2.86
CA GLN A 18 2.08 -8.19 -3.43
C GLN A 18 3.56 -8.40 -3.76
N SER A 19 4.22 -7.40 -4.34
CA SER A 19 5.67 -7.42 -4.58
C SER A 19 6.42 -7.68 -3.27
N PHE A 20 6.05 -6.97 -2.19
CA PHE A 20 6.59 -7.21 -0.86
C PHE A 20 6.40 -8.67 -0.40
N LEU A 21 5.15 -9.14 -0.37
CA LEU A 21 4.76 -10.45 0.16
C LEU A 21 5.29 -11.63 -0.66
N SER A 22 5.57 -11.43 -1.94
CA SER A 22 6.15 -12.44 -2.82
C SER A 22 7.63 -12.73 -2.51
N GLN A 23 8.29 -11.85 -1.76
CA GLN A 23 9.68 -12.04 -1.36
C GLN A 23 9.81 -13.10 -0.26
N PRO A 24 10.95 -13.84 -0.24
CA PRO A 24 11.32 -14.68 0.89
C PRO A 24 11.27 -13.92 2.24
N ALA A 25 10.86 -14.60 3.31
CA ALA A 25 10.68 -13.97 4.63
C ALA A 25 11.98 -13.34 5.17
N ASP A 26 13.11 -14.00 4.95
CA ASP A 26 14.44 -13.49 5.29
C ASP A 26 14.75 -12.18 4.57
N VAL A 27 14.37 -12.01 3.30
CA VAL A 27 14.55 -10.74 2.57
C VAL A 27 13.66 -9.63 3.15
N ARG A 28 12.43 -9.96 3.55
CA ARG A 28 11.47 -9.01 4.14
C ARG A 28 11.89 -8.53 5.53
N GLU A 29 12.52 -9.40 6.33
CA GLU A 29 12.89 -9.15 7.73
C GLU A 29 14.32 -8.62 7.90
N SER A 30 15.29 -9.15 7.13
CA SER A 30 16.71 -8.82 7.30
C SER A 30 17.15 -7.57 6.54
N GLY A 31 16.30 -7.06 5.63
CA GLY A 31 16.59 -5.84 4.88
C GLY A 31 17.95 -5.90 4.19
N SER A 32 18.22 -6.98 3.46
CA SER A 32 19.42 -7.03 2.61
C SER A 32 19.45 -5.81 1.69
N ASP A 33 20.64 -5.33 1.33
CA ASP A 33 20.84 -4.08 0.57
C ASP A 33 20.07 -4.01 -0.77
N ASN A 34 19.48 -5.12 -1.22
CA ASN A 34 18.70 -5.26 -2.44
C ASN A 34 17.21 -5.63 -2.22
N GLY A 35 16.75 -5.74 -0.97
CA GLY A 35 15.39 -6.20 -0.63
C GLY A 35 14.39 -5.07 -0.43
N PHE A 36 13.15 -5.28 -0.88
CA PHE A 36 12.05 -4.35 -0.60
C PHE A 36 11.54 -4.64 0.81
N ASN A 37 12.22 -4.10 1.84
CA ASN A 37 11.90 -4.35 3.24
C ASN A 37 10.64 -3.56 3.70
N ARG A 38 10.16 -3.85 4.91
CA ARG A 38 8.94 -3.23 5.47
C ARG A 38 8.94 -1.71 5.45
N ILE A 39 10.08 -1.07 5.74
CA ILE A 39 10.21 0.39 5.76
C ILE A 39 10.16 0.93 4.33
N SER A 40 10.91 0.34 3.42
CA SER A 40 10.91 0.73 2.00
C SER A 40 9.51 0.65 1.39
N VAL A 41 8.76 -0.41 1.71
CA VAL A 41 7.38 -0.61 1.24
C VAL A 41 6.44 0.45 1.81
N LEU A 42 6.52 0.71 3.11
CA LEU A 42 5.71 1.77 3.74
C LEU A 42 6.00 3.13 3.08
N SER A 43 7.27 3.49 2.88
CA SER A 43 7.64 4.74 2.21
C SER A 43 7.16 4.83 0.76
N SER A 44 7.16 3.71 0.01
CA SER A 44 6.58 3.66 -1.34
C SER A 44 5.07 3.90 -1.32
N LEU A 45 4.35 3.32 -0.36
CA LEU A 45 2.91 3.52 -0.21
C LEU A 45 2.57 4.95 0.25
N GLU A 46 3.37 5.54 1.13
CA GLU A 46 3.23 6.95 1.52
C GLU A 46 3.46 7.89 0.33
N SER A 47 4.48 7.62 -0.48
CA SER A 47 4.74 8.40 -1.71
C SER A 47 3.58 8.27 -2.71
N LEU A 48 2.99 7.08 -2.83
CA LEU A 48 1.82 6.85 -3.66
C LEU A 48 0.58 7.60 -3.14
N ALA A 49 0.38 7.63 -1.82
CA ALA A 49 -0.69 8.42 -1.21
C ALA A 49 -0.48 9.92 -1.49
N ASP A 50 0.74 10.44 -1.30
CA ASP A 50 1.05 11.85 -1.53
C ASP A 50 0.81 12.26 -2.99
N ALA A 51 1.05 11.36 -3.95
CA ALA A 51 0.76 11.60 -5.36
C ALA A 51 -0.74 11.84 -5.66
N VAL A 52 -1.64 11.30 -4.84
CA VAL A 52 -3.09 11.49 -4.99
C VAL A 52 -3.68 12.55 -4.06
N TYR A 53 -2.87 13.17 -3.20
CA TYR A 53 -3.32 14.15 -2.21
C TYR A 53 -4.20 15.27 -2.79
N TRP A 54 -3.77 15.84 -3.92
CA TRP A 54 -4.47 16.94 -4.58
C TRP A 54 -5.56 16.47 -5.55
N LEU A 55 -5.63 15.17 -5.85
CA LEU A 55 -6.60 14.58 -6.77
C LEU A 55 -7.84 14.07 -6.02
N ASP A 56 -7.61 13.35 -4.93
CA ASP A 56 -8.66 12.76 -4.11
C ASP A 56 -8.15 12.63 -2.66
N HIS A 57 -8.53 13.60 -1.83
CA HIS A 57 -8.07 13.67 -0.46
C HIS A 57 -8.58 12.50 0.40
N SER A 58 -9.76 11.95 0.09
CA SER A 58 -10.30 10.78 0.78
C SER A 58 -9.51 9.52 0.45
N LEU A 59 -9.11 9.36 -0.81
CA LEU A 59 -8.23 8.29 -1.25
C LEU A 59 -6.84 8.41 -0.61
N TYR A 60 -6.28 9.62 -0.57
CA TYR A 60 -5.02 9.90 0.16
C TYR A 60 -5.07 9.43 1.61
N GLN A 61 -6.08 9.87 2.36
CA GLN A 61 -6.21 9.51 3.77
C GLN A 61 -6.38 8.00 3.95
N PHE A 62 -7.12 7.36 3.05
CA PHE A 62 -7.30 5.92 3.08
C PHE A 62 -5.98 5.17 2.84
N ILE A 63 -5.28 5.43 1.74
CA ILE A 63 -4.03 4.74 1.43
C ILE A 63 -3.03 4.95 2.57
N LYS A 64 -2.87 6.18 3.06
CA LYS A 64 -1.92 6.50 4.14
C LYS A 64 -2.24 5.77 5.45
N SER A 65 -3.48 5.88 5.93
CA SER A 65 -3.88 5.25 7.19
C SER A 65 -3.84 3.73 7.12
N HIS A 66 -4.31 3.15 6.01
CA HIS A 66 -4.39 1.71 5.83
C HIS A 66 -3.00 1.08 5.64
N SER A 67 -2.08 1.78 4.96
CA SER A 67 -0.66 1.39 4.87
C SER A 67 0.03 1.40 6.22
N TYR A 68 -0.21 2.45 7.02
CA TYR A 68 0.37 2.56 8.34
C TYR A 68 -0.15 1.47 9.29
N GLN A 69 -1.47 1.20 9.26
CA GLN A 69 -2.06 0.12 10.04
C GLN A 69 -1.47 -1.23 9.63
N TRP A 70 -1.38 -1.50 8.32
CA TRP A 70 -0.78 -2.72 7.80
C TRP A 70 0.68 -2.90 8.24
N PHE A 71 1.44 -1.81 8.29
CA PHE A 71 2.80 -1.78 8.83
C PHE A 71 2.83 -2.16 10.32
N LEU A 72 1.94 -1.59 11.14
CA LEU A 72 1.83 -1.91 12.57
C LEU A 72 1.44 -3.37 12.81
N ASP A 73 0.58 -3.93 11.95
CA ASP A 73 0.12 -5.32 12.01
C ASP A 73 1.17 -6.34 11.52
N GLY A 74 2.38 -5.88 11.18
CA GLY A 74 3.49 -6.76 10.83
C GLY A 74 3.60 -7.14 9.35
N MET A 75 2.69 -6.64 8.50
CA MET A 75 2.70 -6.86 7.05
C MET A 75 2.75 -8.34 6.63
N THR A 76 2.08 -9.22 7.38
CA THR A 76 2.11 -10.67 7.13
C THR A 76 1.05 -11.14 6.14
N GLN A 77 -0.03 -10.38 5.97
CA GLN A 77 -1.15 -10.64 5.05
C GLN A 77 -1.30 -9.50 4.04
N ALA A 78 -2.06 -9.67 2.95
CA ALA A 78 -2.34 -8.58 2.03
C ALA A 78 -3.24 -7.50 2.67
N PRO A 79 -2.98 -6.20 2.44
CA PRO A 79 -3.80 -5.09 2.98
C PRO A 79 -5.12 -4.89 2.23
N GLU A 80 -5.24 -5.45 1.02
CA GLU A 80 -6.45 -5.45 0.17
C GLU A 80 -7.05 -4.05 -0.01
N PHE A 81 -6.25 -3.08 -0.46
CA PHE A 81 -6.65 -1.68 -0.60
C PHE A 81 -7.89 -1.53 -1.48
N ALA A 82 -7.91 -2.14 -2.67
CA ALA A 82 -9.02 -2.03 -3.61
C ALA A 82 -10.34 -2.58 -3.02
N ILE A 83 -10.28 -3.76 -2.41
CA ILE A 83 -11.45 -4.42 -1.81
C ILE A 83 -11.97 -3.60 -0.62
N ASN A 84 -11.09 -3.14 0.26
CA ASN A 84 -11.48 -2.39 1.46
C ASN A 84 -12.01 -0.99 1.11
N TRP A 85 -11.51 -0.38 0.04
CA TRP A 85 -12.07 0.86 -0.49
C TRP A 85 -13.47 0.65 -1.07
N ALA A 86 -13.69 -0.40 -1.87
CA ALA A 86 -15.00 -0.70 -2.45
C ALA A 86 -16.08 -0.94 -1.37
N LYS A 87 -15.70 -1.49 -0.21
CA LYS A 87 -16.60 -1.69 0.95
C LYS A 87 -16.95 -0.40 1.69
N LYS A 88 -16.18 0.68 1.53
CA LYS A 88 -16.50 2.01 2.10
C LYS A 88 -17.56 2.76 1.29
N GLY A 89 -17.81 2.34 0.04
CA GLY A 89 -18.74 2.95 -0.90
C GLY A 89 -20.19 2.52 -0.71
#